data_AF-A0A1L7RPM9-F1
#
_entry.id   AF-A0A1L7RPM9-F1
#
_cell.length_a   1.000
_cell.length_b   1.000
_cell.length_c   1.000
_cell.angle_alpha   90.00
_cell.angle_beta   90.00
_cell.angle_gamma   90.00
#
_symmetry.space_group_name_H-M   'P 1'
#
loop_
_entity.id
_entity.type
_entity.pdbx_description
1 polymer ?
#
loop_
_entity_poly.entity_id
_entity_poly.type
_entity_poly.pdbx_seq_one_letter_code
_entity_poly.pdbx_strand_id
1 'polypeptide(L)'
;MLERTAAPAPATVNTARPTPGGGAGPATIATTGLMLFALFFGAGNMVFPPVLGASAGAHLPAVLVGFLATGVVAPLAAVVAVSTSGEGIVGLARRVGPRFGALMPLAVYLSIGPLYAVPRVATVSYELAIRPLLGLAGVDAGHWALPAHAAVFFTASVAVAARPSHLADAIGRWLTPALLALIAVLCTVVVASQPVVTRPAAPDYTAAPVATGLTRGYLTMDVLAATVFGIVVITTLHGRGLRTPRAVVRATAASGALAAGLLAAVYVGLALIGERTPGAADDGTALLRAAAARALGNWGG
;
A
#
# COMPACT_ATOMS: atom_id res chain seq x y z
N MET A 1 5.82 -64.59 17.65
CA MET A 1 6.36 -63.83 16.51
C MET A 1 5.65 -62.48 16.55
N LEU A 2 6.34 -61.50 17.12
CA LEU A 2 5.82 -60.20 17.55
C LEU A 2 6.20 -59.15 16.50
N GLU A 3 5.25 -58.59 15.76
CA GLU A 3 5.45 -57.35 15.02
C GLU A 3 4.50 -56.28 15.56
N ARG A 4 5.02 -55.54 16.55
CA ARG A 4 4.49 -54.24 16.96
C ARG A 4 4.86 -53.23 15.88
N THR A 5 3.91 -52.88 15.03
CA THR A 5 3.98 -51.73 14.14
C THR A 5 4.04 -50.46 14.98
N ALA A 6 5.20 -49.82 15.02
CA ALA A 6 5.41 -48.54 15.69
C ALA A 6 4.67 -47.42 14.94
N ALA A 7 3.78 -46.72 15.63
CA ALA A 7 3.16 -45.49 15.13
C ALA A 7 4.23 -44.40 14.96
N PRO A 8 4.20 -43.59 13.90
CA PRO A 8 5.13 -42.49 13.72
C PRO A 8 4.90 -41.43 14.81
N ALA A 9 5.99 -41.01 15.46
CA ALA A 9 5.96 -39.94 16.45
C ALA A 9 5.38 -38.65 15.85
N PRO A 10 4.49 -37.92 16.55
CA PRO A 10 4.00 -36.65 16.06
C PRO A 10 5.19 -35.68 15.93
N ALA A 11 5.37 -35.14 14.72
CA ALA A 11 6.34 -34.10 14.44
C ALA A 11 6.14 -32.96 15.46
N THR A 12 7.17 -32.72 16.26
CA THR A 12 7.25 -31.57 17.16
C THR A 12 7.25 -30.31 16.31
N VAL A 13 6.06 -29.75 16.08
CA VAL A 13 5.93 -28.35 15.67
C VAL A 13 6.64 -27.56 16.76
N ASN A 14 7.81 -27.02 16.42
CA ASN A 14 8.56 -26.12 17.26
C ASN A 14 7.76 -24.82 17.42
N THR A 15 6.73 -24.86 18.24
CA THR A 15 6.06 -23.67 18.76
C THR A 15 7.04 -23.08 19.78
N ALA A 16 7.92 -22.20 19.31
CA ALA A 16 8.71 -21.36 20.18
C ALA A 16 7.78 -20.77 21.25
N ARG A 17 7.98 -21.16 22.52
CA ARG A 17 7.25 -20.56 23.64
C ARG A 17 7.44 -19.05 23.57
N PRO A 18 6.39 -18.24 23.69
CA PRO A 18 6.56 -16.81 23.82
C PRO A 18 7.34 -16.56 25.11
N THR A 19 8.50 -15.93 25.00
CA THR A 19 9.31 -15.52 26.16
C THR A 19 8.51 -14.51 26.97
N PRO A 20 8.28 -14.76 28.28
CA PRO A 20 7.58 -13.78 29.12
C PRO A 20 8.48 -12.55 29.25
N GLY A 21 8.02 -11.42 28.69
CA GLY A 21 8.73 -10.13 28.77
C GLY A 21 9.57 -9.72 27.55
N GLY A 22 9.65 -10.55 26.50
CA GLY A 22 10.37 -10.22 25.26
C GLY A 22 9.59 -9.24 24.38
N GLY A 23 10.22 -8.14 23.96
CA GLY A 23 9.68 -7.28 22.90
C GLY A 23 9.42 -8.05 21.60
N ALA A 24 8.66 -7.47 20.67
CA ALA A 24 8.42 -8.12 19.37
C ALA A 24 9.75 -8.53 18.71
N GLY A 25 9.87 -9.81 18.35
CA GLY A 25 11.04 -10.29 17.60
C GLY A 25 11.17 -9.59 16.24
N PRO A 26 12.38 -9.56 15.64
CA PRO A 26 12.63 -8.88 14.38
C PRO A 26 11.74 -9.41 13.24
N ALA A 27 11.43 -10.71 13.22
CA ALA A 27 10.50 -11.29 12.25
C ALA A 27 9.06 -10.76 12.39
N THR A 28 8.60 -10.53 13.62
CA THR A 28 7.29 -9.93 13.89
C THR A 28 7.25 -8.49 13.40
N ILE A 29 8.30 -7.71 13.66
CA ILE A 29 8.41 -6.33 13.19
C ILE A 29 8.43 -6.28 11.66
N ALA A 30 9.24 -7.11 11.01
CA ALA A 30 9.36 -7.14 9.56
C ALA A 30 8.03 -7.51 8.89
N THR A 31 7.37 -8.57 9.34
CA THR A 31 6.08 -9.01 8.76
C THR A 31 4.94 -8.04 9.04
N THR A 32 4.89 -7.43 10.25
CA THR A 32 3.88 -6.40 10.57
C THR A 32 4.15 -5.13 9.77
N GLY A 33 5.41 -4.76 9.57
CA GLY A 33 5.80 -3.61 8.76
C GLY A 33 5.49 -3.80 7.28
N LEU A 34 5.73 -4.99 6.73
CA LEU A 34 5.32 -5.33 5.35
C LEU A 34 3.80 -5.34 5.18
N MET A 35 3.06 -5.81 6.19
CA MET A 35 1.60 -5.71 6.23
C MET A 35 1.14 -4.25 6.26
N LEU A 36 1.72 -3.42 7.13
CA LEU A 36 1.43 -1.99 7.22
C LEU A 36 1.74 -1.27 5.90
N PHE A 37 2.89 -1.57 5.30
CA PHE A 37 3.23 -1.08 3.97
C PHE A 37 2.16 -1.50 2.96
N ALA A 38 1.73 -2.76 2.92
CA ALA A 38 0.73 -3.22 1.97
C ALA A 38 -0.66 -2.55 2.18
N LEU A 39 -1.01 -2.25 3.43
CA LEU A 39 -2.25 -1.54 3.76
C LEU A 39 -2.24 -0.08 3.28
N PHE A 40 -1.07 0.58 3.35
CA PHE A 40 -0.92 1.94 2.84
C PHE A 40 -0.59 1.98 1.35
N PHE A 41 0.20 1.07 0.82
CA PHE A 41 0.63 1.07 -0.58
C PHE A 41 -0.43 0.44 -1.50
N GLY A 42 -1.57 1.12 -1.63
CA GLY A 42 -2.67 0.74 -2.52
C GLY A 42 -2.59 1.36 -3.93
N ALA A 43 -3.54 0.99 -4.79
CA ALA A 43 -3.62 1.48 -6.17
C ALA A 43 -3.65 3.02 -6.29
N GLY A 44 -4.27 3.72 -5.34
CA GLY A 44 -4.27 5.18 -5.33
C GLY A 44 -2.89 5.79 -5.11
N ASN A 45 -2.11 5.16 -4.25
CA ASN A 45 -0.78 5.60 -3.85
C ASN A 45 0.31 5.27 -4.86
N MET A 46 0.00 4.40 -5.82
CA MET A 46 0.82 4.20 -7.00
C MET A 46 0.66 5.34 -8.02
N VAL A 47 -0.53 5.97 -8.10
CA VAL A 47 -0.90 6.93 -9.16
C VAL A 47 -0.58 8.39 -8.80
N PHE A 48 -0.64 8.76 -7.51
CA PHE A 48 -0.37 10.15 -7.09
C PHE A 48 1.08 10.61 -7.26
N PRO A 49 2.12 9.82 -6.88
CA PRO A 49 3.49 10.30 -6.97
C PRO A 49 3.97 10.57 -8.42
N PRO A 50 3.62 9.78 -9.46
CA PRO A 50 3.96 10.10 -10.84
C PRO A 50 3.37 11.43 -11.32
N VAL A 51 2.10 11.73 -10.97
CA VAL A 51 1.46 13.03 -11.26
C VAL A 51 2.23 14.16 -10.60
N LEU A 52 2.63 13.97 -9.35
CA LEU A 52 3.42 14.94 -8.59
C LEU A 52 4.78 15.18 -9.26
N GLY A 53 5.46 14.11 -9.66
CA GLY A 53 6.72 14.13 -10.41
C GLY A 53 6.63 14.88 -11.73
N ALA A 54 5.59 14.60 -12.52
CA ALA A 54 5.34 15.22 -13.80
C ALA A 54 4.96 16.72 -13.69
N SER A 55 4.39 17.14 -12.56
CA SER A 55 3.84 18.48 -12.34
C SER A 55 4.79 19.44 -11.61
N ALA A 56 5.75 18.91 -10.84
CA ALA A 56 6.57 19.71 -9.94
C ALA A 56 7.77 20.41 -10.61
N GLY A 57 8.21 19.92 -11.78
CA GLY A 57 9.40 20.44 -12.47
C GLY A 57 10.62 20.54 -11.53
N ALA A 58 11.33 21.67 -11.59
CA ALA A 58 12.51 21.93 -10.74
C ALA A 58 12.22 21.97 -9.23
N HIS A 59 10.96 22.11 -8.82
CA HIS A 59 10.56 22.19 -7.41
C HIS A 59 10.26 20.82 -6.79
N LEU A 60 10.48 19.72 -7.52
CA LEU A 60 10.20 18.36 -7.07
C LEU A 60 10.74 18.04 -5.67
N PRO A 61 11.99 18.38 -5.29
CA PRO A 61 12.49 18.09 -3.94
C PRO A 61 11.67 18.76 -2.83
N ALA A 62 11.28 20.03 -3.02
CA ALA A 62 10.50 20.77 -2.03
C ALA A 62 9.07 20.23 -1.92
N VAL A 63 8.46 19.86 -3.05
CA VAL A 63 7.12 19.26 -3.09
C VAL A 63 7.11 17.88 -2.44
N LEU A 64 8.16 17.06 -2.68
CA LEU A 64 8.32 15.75 -2.05
C LEU A 64 8.42 15.84 -0.53
N VAL A 65 9.11 16.84 0.02
CA VAL A 65 9.17 17.03 1.48
C VAL A 65 7.77 17.23 2.07
N GLY A 66 6.95 18.10 1.47
CA GLY A 66 5.56 18.30 1.90
C GLY A 66 4.71 17.05 1.73
N PHE A 67 4.86 16.37 0.60
CA PHE A 67 4.12 15.14 0.29
C PHE A 67 4.44 14.01 1.27
N LEU A 68 5.72 13.80 1.62
CA LEU A 68 6.12 12.76 2.57
C LEU A 68 5.71 13.09 4.00
N ALA A 69 5.71 14.37 4.39
CA ALA A 69 5.26 14.78 5.72
C ALA A 69 3.80 14.38 5.99
N THR A 70 2.92 14.53 5.00
CA THR A 70 1.49 14.24 5.14
C THR A 70 1.07 12.87 4.62
N GLY A 71 1.73 12.35 3.60
CA GLY A 71 1.44 11.04 2.99
C GLY A 71 2.17 9.87 3.65
N VAL A 72 3.16 10.12 4.51
CA VAL A 72 3.94 9.05 5.17
C VAL A 72 4.05 9.26 6.68
N VAL A 73 4.53 10.44 7.11
CA VAL A 73 4.76 10.70 8.54
C VAL A 73 3.45 10.85 9.31
N ALA A 74 2.47 11.57 8.78
CA ALA A 74 1.16 11.73 9.44
C ALA A 74 0.37 10.41 9.59
N PRO A 75 0.28 9.52 8.57
CA PRO A 75 -0.35 8.21 8.73
C PRO A 75 0.37 7.33 9.75
N LEU A 76 1.71 7.36 9.77
CA LEU A 76 2.50 6.66 10.79
C LEU A 76 2.16 7.17 12.19
N ALA A 77 2.16 8.49 12.39
CA ALA A 77 1.81 9.10 13.66
C ALA A 77 0.39 8.72 14.10
N ALA A 78 -0.57 8.68 13.16
CA ALA A 78 -1.93 8.26 13.42
C ALA A 78 -2.01 6.78 13.85
N VAL A 79 -1.31 5.86 13.18
CA VAL A 79 -1.27 4.44 13.59
C VAL A 79 -0.68 4.28 14.99
N VAL A 80 0.41 4.99 15.29
CA VAL A 80 1.04 4.95 16.61
C VAL A 80 0.07 5.50 17.67
N ALA A 81 -0.61 6.62 17.40
CA ALA A 81 -1.60 7.20 18.30
C ALA A 81 -2.81 6.28 18.55
N VAL A 82 -3.27 5.56 17.53
CA VAL A 82 -4.34 4.56 17.72
C VAL A 82 -3.84 3.40 18.61
N SER A 83 -2.59 2.97 18.42
CA SER A 83 -2.00 1.90 19.22
C SER A 83 -1.82 2.25 20.70
N THR A 84 -1.67 3.54 21.05
CA THR A 84 -1.59 3.97 22.45
C THR A 84 -2.96 4.03 23.12
N SER A 85 -4.02 4.35 22.36
CA SER A 85 -5.39 4.40 22.88
C SER A 85 -5.99 3.02 23.17
N GLY A 86 -5.50 1.95 22.51
CA GLY A 86 -5.98 0.57 22.68
C GLY A 86 -7.40 0.30 22.16
N GLU A 87 -8.12 1.37 21.82
CA GLU A 87 -9.48 1.39 21.31
C GLU A 87 -9.43 1.89 19.86
N GLY A 88 -9.64 0.99 18.90
CA GLY A 88 -9.72 1.38 17.48
C GLY A 88 -10.89 2.34 17.20
N ILE A 89 -11.15 2.63 15.91
CA ILE A 89 -12.20 3.58 15.50
C ILE A 89 -13.58 3.31 16.13
N VAL A 90 -13.91 2.05 16.42
CA VAL A 90 -15.15 1.66 17.10
C VAL A 90 -15.18 2.11 18.56
N GLY A 91 -14.07 2.05 19.28
CA GLY A 91 -13.99 2.53 20.66
C GLY A 91 -14.01 4.04 20.74
N LEU A 92 -13.28 4.72 19.84
CA LEU A 92 -13.34 6.18 19.69
C LEU A 92 -14.75 6.69 19.33
N ALA A 93 -15.43 6.04 18.38
CA ALA A 93 -16.78 6.43 17.97
C ALA A 93 -17.84 6.11 19.03
N ARG A 94 -17.67 5.04 19.83
CA ARG A 94 -18.57 4.71 20.94
C ARG A 94 -18.52 5.73 22.08
N ARG A 95 -17.41 6.46 22.26
CA ARG A 95 -17.30 7.56 23.24
C ARG A 95 -18.23 8.73 22.93
N VAL A 96 -18.61 8.92 21.66
CA VAL A 96 -19.56 9.96 21.22
C VAL A 96 -21.02 9.50 21.41
N GLY A 97 -21.28 8.20 21.33
CA GLY A 97 -22.58 7.60 21.63
C GLY A 97 -22.80 6.26 20.93
N PRO A 98 -23.75 5.42 21.40
CA PRO A 98 -23.92 4.06 20.90
C PRO A 98 -24.40 3.99 19.44
N ARG A 99 -25.26 4.93 18.99
CA ARG A 99 -25.71 5.01 17.60
C ARG A 99 -24.61 5.52 16.66
N PHE A 100 -23.87 6.54 17.09
CA PHE A 100 -22.73 7.09 16.34
C PHE A 100 -21.60 6.07 16.23
N GLY A 101 -21.32 5.33 17.31
CA GLY A 101 -20.34 4.26 17.39
C GLY A 101 -20.64 3.04 16.51
N ALA A 102 -21.85 2.93 15.96
CA ALA A 102 -22.20 1.90 14.98
C ALA A 102 -22.22 2.46 13.55
N LEU A 103 -22.90 3.60 13.33
CA LEU A 103 -23.10 4.17 12.00
C LEU A 103 -21.81 4.74 11.40
N MET A 104 -20.98 5.44 12.18
CA MET A 104 -19.77 6.06 11.68
C MET A 104 -18.73 5.01 11.21
N PRO A 105 -18.37 3.98 12.02
CA PRO A 105 -17.48 2.92 11.53
C PRO A 105 -18.05 2.14 10.35
N LEU A 106 -19.36 1.89 10.33
CA LEU A 106 -20.02 1.22 9.20
C LEU A 106 -19.89 2.02 7.91
N ALA A 107 -20.20 3.33 7.95
CA ALA A 107 -20.05 4.21 6.80
C ALA A 107 -18.60 4.27 6.34
N VAL A 108 -17.65 4.42 7.26
CA VAL A 108 -16.21 4.44 6.95
C VAL A 108 -15.75 3.12 6.32
N TYR A 109 -16.17 1.96 6.85
CA TYR A 109 -15.79 0.66 6.30
C TYR A 109 -16.41 0.39 4.93
N LEU A 110 -17.67 0.77 4.71
CA LEU A 110 -18.33 0.66 3.40
C LEU A 110 -17.69 1.60 2.37
N SER A 111 -17.42 2.85 2.76
CA SER A 111 -16.76 3.83 1.90
C SER A 111 -15.35 3.39 1.53
N ILE A 112 -14.50 3.02 2.51
CA ILE A 112 -13.11 2.65 2.24
C ILE A 112 -13.04 1.35 1.44
N GLY A 113 -13.77 0.31 1.85
CA GLY A 113 -13.66 -1.01 1.23
C GLY A 113 -14.45 -1.12 -0.09
N PRO A 114 -15.70 -1.59 -0.05
CA PRO A 114 -16.45 -1.98 -1.24
C PRO A 114 -16.84 -0.82 -2.15
N LEU A 115 -17.06 0.39 -1.63
CA LEU A 115 -17.57 1.50 -2.46
C LEU A 115 -16.48 2.32 -3.15
N TYR A 116 -15.27 2.43 -2.57
CA TYR A 116 -14.20 3.26 -3.13
C TYR A 116 -12.96 2.46 -3.52
N ALA A 117 -12.32 1.75 -2.59
CA ALA A 117 -11.05 1.09 -2.89
C ALA A 117 -11.22 -0.07 -3.87
N VAL A 118 -12.27 -0.89 -3.71
CA VAL A 118 -12.50 -2.07 -4.55
C VAL A 118 -12.70 -1.69 -6.03
N PRO A 119 -13.59 -0.74 -6.40
CA PRO A 119 -13.69 -0.25 -7.77
C PRO A 119 -12.41 0.39 -8.29
N ARG A 120 -11.72 1.20 -7.46
CA ARG A 120 -10.49 1.90 -7.86
C ARG A 120 -9.33 0.95 -8.15
N VAL A 121 -9.16 -0.11 -7.35
CA VAL A 121 -8.10 -1.11 -7.58
C VAL A 121 -8.39 -1.91 -8.85
N ALA A 122 -9.65 -2.26 -9.11
CA ALA A 122 -10.04 -2.96 -10.34
C ALA A 122 -9.76 -2.13 -11.59
N THR A 123 -10.09 -0.83 -11.60
CA THR A 123 -9.82 0.04 -12.76
C THR A 123 -8.34 0.27 -12.98
N VAL A 124 -7.56 0.51 -11.92
CA VAL A 124 -6.10 0.68 -12.03
C VAL A 124 -5.42 -0.62 -12.49
N SER A 125 -5.86 -1.79 -11.99
CA SER A 125 -5.35 -3.08 -12.43
C SER A 125 -5.61 -3.31 -13.92
N TYR A 126 -6.80 -2.97 -14.41
CA TYR A 126 -7.11 -3.02 -15.83
C TYR A 126 -6.18 -2.14 -16.67
N GLU A 127 -6.03 -0.87 -16.29
CA GLU A 127 -5.24 0.11 -17.05
C GLU A 127 -3.75 -0.22 -17.10
N LEU A 128 -3.19 -0.75 -16.01
CA LEU A 128 -1.75 -1.02 -15.90
C LEU A 128 -1.36 -2.43 -16.34
N ALA A 129 -2.22 -3.44 -16.16
CA ALA A 129 -1.88 -4.83 -16.43
C ALA A 129 -2.54 -5.38 -17.71
N ILE A 130 -3.85 -5.15 -17.89
CA ILE A 130 -4.59 -5.80 -18.97
C ILE A 130 -4.53 -5.00 -20.25
N ARG A 131 -4.72 -3.68 -20.18
CA ARG A 131 -4.76 -2.81 -21.36
C ARG A 131 -3.47 -2.88 -22.21
N PRO A 132 -2.26 -2.90 -21.64
CA PRO A 132 -1.03 -3.07 -22.42
C PRO A 132 -0.93 -4.45 -23.07
N LEU A 133 -1.37 -5.51 -22.37
CA LEU A 133 -1.38 -6.88 -22.90
C LEU A 133 -2.35 -7.05 -24.06
N LEU A 134 -3.55 -6.45 -23.97
CA LEU A 134 -4.51 -6.45 -25.08
C LEU A 134 -3.97 -5.72 -26.31
N GLY A 135 -3.27 -4.59 -26.10
CA GLY A 135 -2.58 -3.87 -27.16
C GLY A 135 -1.50 -4.71 -27.85
N LEU A 136 -0.70 -5.47 -27.10
CA LEU A 136 0.30 -6.41 -27.65
C LEU A 136 -0.35 -7.57 -28.41
N ALA A 137 -1.52 -8.02 -27.96
CA ALA A 137 -2.29 -9.09 -28.62
C ALA A 137 -3.07 -8.60 -29.86
N GLY A 138 -3.02 -7.30 -30.18
CA GLY A 138 -3.77 -6.70 -31.29
C GLY A 138 -5.30 -6.71 -31.08
N VAL A 139 -5.75 -6.84 -29.83
CA VAL A 139 -7.18 -6.85 -29.49
C VAL A 139 -7.57 -5.44 -29.08
N ASP A 140 -8.49 -4.83 -29.84
CA ASP A 140 -9.06 -3.54 -29.47
C ASP A 140 -9.81 -3.67 -28.14
N ALA A 141 -9.30 -2.95 -27.14
CA ALA A 141 -9.90 -2.82 -25.82
C ALA A 141 -11.19 -1.98 -25.92
N GLY A 142 -12.26 -2.57 -26.47
CA GLY A 142 -13.57 -1.94 -26.57
C GLY A 142 -14.23 -1.74 -25.21
N HIS A 143 -15.41 -1.12 -25.21
CA HIS A 143 -16.19 -0.77 -24.00
C HIS A 143 -16.55 -1.98 -23.11
N TRP A 144 -16.41 -3.21 -23.61
CA TRP A 144 -16.72 -4.46 -22.91
C TRP A 144 -15.56 -5.00 -22.07
N ALA A 145 -14.32 -4.58 -22.34
CA ALA A 145 -13.12 -5.17 -21.73
C ALA A 145 -12.98 -4.82 -20.25
N LEU A 146 -13.32 -3.57 -19.87
CA LEU A 146 -13.33 -3.13 -18.47
C LEU A 146 -14.39 -3.86 -17.61
N PRO A 147 -15.68 -3.95 -18.01
CA PRO A 147 -16.66 -4.72 -17.22
C PRO A 147 -16.33 -6.21 -17.16
N ALA A 148 -15.79 -6.81 -18.23
CA ALA A 148 -15.33 -8.20 -18.21
C ALA A 148 -14.17 -8.41 -17.22
N HIS A 149 -13.17 -7.52 -17.23
CA HIS A 149 -12.08 -7.55 -16.26
C HIS A 149 -12.61 -7.38 -14.83
N ALA A 150 -13.50 -6.42 -14.58
CA ALA A 150 -14.07 -6.21 -13.26
C ALA A 150 -14.83 -7.45 -12.75
N ALA A 151 -15.62 -8.10 -13.60
CA ALA A 151 -16.33 -9.33 -13.24
C ALA A 151 -15.36 -10.46 -12.84
N VAL A 152 -14.30 -10.69 -13.63
CA VAL A 152 -13.28 -11.69 -13.32
C VAL A 152 -12.52 -11.34 -12.04
N PHE A 153 -12.09 -10.07 -11.92
CA PHE A 153 -11.34 -9.57 -10.77
C PHE A 153 -12.14 -9.72 -9.47
N PHE A 154 -13.42 -9.34 -9.45
CA PHE A 154 -14.26 -9.49 -8.26
C PHE A 154 -14.57 -10.95 -7.94
N THR A 155 -14.82 -11.78 -8.95
CA THR A 155 -15.05 -13.22 -8.74
C THR A 155 -13.82 -13.88 -8.11
N ALA A 156 -12.63 -13.59 -8.63
CA ALA A 156 -11.38 -14.08 -8.06
C ALA A 156 -11.15 -13.52 -6.65
N SER A 157 -11.39 -12.22 -6.45
CA SER A 157 -11.24 -11.57 -5.13
C SER A 157 -12.14 -12.21 -4.07
N VAL A 158 -13.41 -12.48 -4.39
CA VAL A 158 -14.36 -13.14 -3.47
C VAL A 158 -13.94 -14.59 -3.21
N ALA A 159 -13.54 -15.33 -4.26
CA ALA A 159 -13.08 -16.71 -4.10
C ALA A 159 -11.84 -16.81 -3.19
N VAL A 160 -10.92 -15.86 -3.28
CA VAL A 160 -9.74 -15.79 -2.43
C VAL A 160 -10.10 -15.31 -1.01
N ALA A 161 -10.99 -14.31 -0.87
CA ALA A 161 -11.46 -13.81 0.42
C ALA A 161 -12.20 -14.87 1.25
N ALA A 162 -12.84 -15.85 0.59
CA ALA A 162 -13.47 -17.00 1.25
C ALA A 162 -12.46 -17.93 1.97
N ARG A 163 -11.14 -17.76 1.79
CA ARG A 163 -10.08 -18.53 2.48
C ARG A 163 -9.11 -17.59 3.24
N PRO A 164 -9.57 -16.91 4.31
CA PRO A 164 -8.85 -15.81 4.95
C PRO A 164 -7.52 -16.20 5.63
N SER A 165 -7.38 -17.45 6.07
CA SER A 165 -6.19 -17.91 6.82
C SER A 165 -4.89 -17.90 6.00
N HIS A 166 -4.97 -18.01 4.67
CA HIS A 166 -3.79 -17.96 3.80
C HIS A 166 -3.48 -16.56 3.26
N LEU A 167 -4.43 -15.63 3.35
CA LEU A 167 -4.34 -14.32 2.68
C LEU A 167 -3.36 -13.36 3.36
N ALA A 168 -3.49 -13.18 4.67
CA ALA A 168 -2.63 -12.25 5.41
C ALA A 168 -1.14 -12.66 5.32
N ASP A 169 -0.87 -13.97 5.38
CA ASP A 169 0.48 -14.51 5.25
C ASP A 169 0.99 -14.43 3.81
N ALA A 170 0.15 -14.64 2.79
CA ALA A 170 0.55 -14.53 1.38
C ALA A 170 0.86 -13.08 0.97
N ILE A 171 0.04 -12.12 1.41
CA ILE A 171 0.23 -10.69 1.10
C ILE A 171 1.58 -10.22 1.62
N GLY A 172 1.84 -10.39 2.91
CA GLY A 172 3.06 -9.88 3.54
C GLY A 172 4.32 -10.65 3.17
N ARG A 173 4.25 -11.97 2.92
CA ARG A 173 5.43 -12.80 2.68
C ARG A 173 5.87 -12.85 1.21
N TRP A 174 4.93 -12.80 0.26
CA TRP A 174 5.23 -13.03 -1.15
C TRP A 174 4.83 -11.86 -2.05
N LEU A 175 3.60 -11.34 -1.93
CA LEU A 175 3.13 -10.29 -2.83
C LEU A 175 3.84 -8.96 -2.59
N THR A 176 3.94 -8.51 -1.34
CA THR A 176 4.63 -7.26 -1.00
C THR A 176 6.09 -7.21 -1.45
N PRO A 177 6.94 -8.21 -1.15
CA PRO A 177 8.33 -8.18 -1.63
C PRO A 177 8.43 -8.28 -3.15
N ALA A 178 7.56 -9.04 -3.82
CA ALA A 178 7.52 -9.09 -5.28
C ALA A 178 7.15 -7.72 -5.89
N LEU A 179 6.15 -7.04 -5.32
CA LEU A 179 5.73 -5.69 -5.73
C LEU A 179 6.84 -4.66 -5.53
N LEU A 180 7.50 -4.68 -4.38
CA LEU A 180 8.64 -3.81 -4.09
C LEU A 180 9.81 -4.07 -5.05
N ALA A 181 10.10 -5.34 -5.35
CA ALA A 181 11.14 -5.69 -6.32
C ALA A 181 10.80 -5.17 -7.72
N LEU A 182 9.56 -5.35 -8.18
CA LEU A 182 9.10 -4.86 -9.48
C LEU A 182 9.22 -3.33 -9.58
N ILE A 183 8.78 -2.62 -8.53
CA ILE A 183 8.87 -1.15 -8.48
C ILE A 183 10.33 -0.70 -8.43
N ALA A 184 11.18 -1.37 -7.65
CA ALA A 184 12.60 -1.05 -7.59
C ALA A 184 13.24 -1.20 -8.96
N VAL A 185 12.99 -2.31 -9.66
CA VAL A 185 13.49 -2.53 -11.03
C VAL A 185 12.99 -1.45 -11.97
N LEU A 186 11.69 -1.14 -11.97
CA LEU A 186 11.11 -0.11 -12.83
C LEU A 186 11.74 1.26 -12.57
N CYS A 187 11.85 1.66 -11.30
CA CYS A 187 12.49 2.90 -10.89
C CYS A 187 13.95 2.95 -11.36
N THR A 188 14.73 1.90 -11.14
CA THR A 188 16.13 1.83 -11.56
C THR A 188 16.26 1.93 -13.08
N VAL A 189 15.46 1.18 -13.84
CA VAL A 189 15.47 1.21 -15.31
C VAL A 189 15.12 2.59 -15.84
N VAL A 190 14.02 3.20 -15.37
CA VAL A 190 13.58 4.52 -15.86
C VAL A 190 14.57 5.61 -15.47
N VAL A 191 15.06 5.63 -14.23
CA VAL A 191 16.00 6.65 -13.76
C VAL A 191 17.35 6.54 -14.46
N ALA A 192 17.82 5.33 -14.77
CA ALA A 192 19.09 5.12 -15.46
C ALA A 192 19.00 5.33 -16.98
N SER A 193 17.85 5.05 -17.61
CA SER A 193 17.72 5.06 -19.08
C SER A 193 17.02 6.30 -19.66
N GLN A 194 16.28 7.06 -18.87
CA GLN A 194 15.48 8.19 -19.38
C GLN A 194 15.95 9.53 -18.78
N PRO A 195 16.20 10.55 -19.63
CA PRO A 195 16.50 11.89 -19.13
C PRO A 195 15.25 12.52 -18.49
N VAL A 196 15.48 13.50 -17.61
CA VAL A 196 14.41 14.34 -17.06
C VAL A 196 13.69 15.07 -18.19
N VAL A 197 12.37 15.01 -18.20
CA VAL A 197 11.57 15.74 -19.18
C VAL A 197 11.45 17.18 -18.71
N THR A 198 12.01 18.12 -19.47
CA THR A 198 11.90 19.55 -19.15
C THR A 198 10.45 20.00 -19.31
N ARG A 199 9.78 20.27 -18.18
CA ARG A 199 8.43 20.85 -18.14
C ARG A 199 8.40 22.06 -17.23
N PRO A 200 7.67 23.13 -17.60
CA PRO A 200 7.34 24.17 -16.64
C PRO A 200 6.51 23.55 -15.52
N ALA A 201 6.89 23.84 -14.27
CA ALA A 201 6.11 23.43 -13.11
C ALA A 201 4.73 24.10 -13.15
N ALA A 202 3.70 23.37 -12.71
CA ALA A 202 2.35 23.92 -12.65
C ALA A 202 2.29 25.12 -11.67
N PRO A 203 1.39 26.10 -11.86
CA PRO A 203 1.35 27.34 -11.06
C PRO A 203 1.32 27.13 -9.55
N ASP A 204 0.56 26.14 -9.08
CA ASP A 204 0.47 25.82 -7.65
C ASP A 204 1.79 25.27 -7.08
N TYR A 205 2.59 24.61 -7.93
CA TYR A 205 3.86 23.99 -7.56
C TYR A 205 5.01 24.99 -7.56
N THR A 206 4.90 26.09 -8.31
CA THR A 206 5.87 27.21 -8.26
C THR A 206 5.54 28.18 -7.12
N ALA A 207 4.26 28.49 -6.90
CA ALA A 207 3.83 29.46 -5.90
C ALA A 207 4.08 28.98 -4.47
N ALA A 208 3.77 27.71 -4.16
CA ALA A 208 3.91 27.17 -2.81
C ALA A 208 4.27 25.67 -2.82
N PRO A 209 5.49 25.29 -3.25
CA PRO A 209 5.86 23.89 -3.51
C PRO A 209 5.63 22.95 -2.31
N VAL A 210 6.07 23.37 -1.11
CA VAL A 210 5.91 22.56 0.11
C VAL A 210 4.43 22.44 0.51
N ALA A 211 3.67 23.55 0.45
CA ALA A 211 2.26 23.55 0.81
C ALA A 211 1.44 22.68 -0.15
N THR A 212 1.70 22.81 -1.45
CA THR A 212 1.10 21.96 -2.48
C THR A 212 1.45 20.49 -2.25
N GLY A 213 2.71 20.18 -1.89
CA GLY A 213 3.12 18.85 -1.45
C GLY A 213 2.29 18.33 -0.27
N LEU A 214 2.13 19.14 0.79
CA LEU A 214 1.32 18.80 1.97
C LEU A 214 -0.14 18.51 1.59
N THR A 215 -0.76 19.32 0.74
CA THR A 215 -2.14 19.09 0.30
C THR A 215 -2.23 17.81 -0.53
N ARG A 216 -1.29 17.57 -1.45
CA ARG A 216 -1.28 16.34 -2.26
C ARG A 216 -1.08 15.08 -1.42
N GLY A 217 -0.25 15.15 -0.37
CA GLY A 217 -0.06 14.04 0.56
C GLY A 217 -1.28 13.81 1.44
N TYR A 218 -1.96 14.86 1.90
CA TYR A 218 -3.23 14.73 2.60
C TYR A 218 -4.33 14.06 1.75
N LEU A 219 -4.37 14.38 0.45
CA LEU A 219 -5.32 13.82 -0.52
C LEU A 219 -5.08 12.33 -0.84
N THR A 220 -3.99 11.71 -0.38
CA THR A 220 -3.86 10.24 -0.45
C THR A 220 -4.86 9.53 0.47
N MET A 221 -5.40 10.27 1.46
CA MET A 221 -6.34 9.78 2.48
C MET A 221 -5.75 8.74 3.44
N ASP A 222 -4.42 8.53 3.41
CA ASP A 222 -3.75 7.53 4.24
C ASP A 222 -3.87 7.85 5.74
N VAL A 223 -3.91 9.14 6.11
CA VAL A 223 -4.07 9.56 7.51
C VAL A 223 -5.44 9.12 8.06
N LEU A 224 -6.49 9.23 7.25
CA LEU A 224 -7.83 8.78 7.64
C LEU A 224 -7.86 7.26 7.71
N ALA A 225 -7.28 6.58 6.71
CA ALA A 225 -7.19 5.12 6.68
C ALA A 225 -6.38 4.56 7.86
N ALA A 226 -5.34 5.25 8.31
CA ALA A 226 -4.53 4.88 9.48
C ALA A 226 -5.36 4.75 10.76
N THR A 227 -6.38 5.58 10.94
CA THR A 227 -7.28 5.50 12.10
C THR A 227 -8.09 4.20 12.12
N VAL A 228 -8.39 3.68 10.93
CA VAL A 228 -9.09 2.41 10.72
C VAL A 228 -8.14 1.24 10.81
N PHE A 229 -7.03 1.27 10.07
CA PHE A 229 -6.07 0.18 9.99
C PHE A 229 -5.30 -0.03 11.29
N GLY A 230 -5.21 0.97 12.17
CA GLY A 230 -4.62 0.83 13.50
C GLY A 230 -5.18 -0.35 14.30
N ILE A 231 -6.49 -0.64 14.19
CA ILE A 231 -7.08 -1.81 14.88
C ILE A 231 -6.60 -3.15 14.30
N VAL A 232 -6.34 -3.21 13.00
CA VAL A 232 -5.81 -4.41 12.33
C VAL A 232 -4.40 -4.70 12.82
N VAL A 233 -3.59 -3.66 13.01
CA VAL A 233 -2.24 -3.77 13.57
C VAL A 233 -2.28 -4.28 15.01
N ILE A 234 -3.14 -3.67 15.86
CA ILE A 234 -3.28 -4.06 17.26
C ILE A 234 -3.73 -5.52 17.37
N THR A 235 -4.76 -5.91 16.63
CA THR A 235 -5.28 -7.29 16.62
C THR A 235 -4.25 -8.30 16.11
N THR A 236 -3.47 -7.94 15.10
CA THR A 236 -2.36 -8.77 14.59
C THR A 236 -1.27 -8.96 15.64
N LEU A 237 -0.85 -7.89 16.32
CA LEU A 237 0.16 -7.95 17.37
C LEU A 237 -0.32 -8.75 18.59
N HIS A 238 -1.60 -8.59 18.97
CA HIS A 238 -2.24 -9.41 20.01
C HIS A 238 -2.29 -10.90 19.63
N GLY A 239 -2.63 -11.21 18.38
CA GLY A 239 -2.62 -12.57 17.84
C GLY A 239 -1.23 -13.22 17.88
N ARG A 240 -0.16 -12.42 17.86
CA ARG A 240 1.24 -12.86 17.99
C ARG A 240 1.75 -12.90 19.44
N GLY A 241 0.86 -12.76 20.42
CA GLY A 241 1.18 -12.91 21.84
C GLY A 241 1.63 -11.64 22.54
N LEU A 242 1.68 -10.48 21.87
CA LEU A 242 1.94 -9.21 22.55
C LEU A 242 0.68 -8.77 23.30
N ARG A 243 0.73 -8.73 24.64
CA ARG A 243 -0.42 -8.33 25.48
C ARG A 243 -0.23 -7.06 26.29
N THR A 244 1.01 -6.59 26.42
CA THR A 244 1.31 -5.40 27.21
C THR A 244 1.17 -4.14 26.33
N PRO A 245 0.46 -3.09 26.77
CA PRO A 245 0.28 -1.85 25.99
C PRO A 245 1.61 -1.25 25.51
N ARG A 246 2.62 -1.20 26.38
CA ARG A 246 3.97 -0.72 26.02
C ARG A 246 4.63 -1.56 24.93
N ALA A 247 4.41 -2.88 24.92
CA ALA A 247 4.99 -3.77 23.92
C ALA A 247 4.30 -3.59 22.56
N VAL A 248 2.98 -3.43 22.55
CA VAL A 248 2.18 -3.16 21.34
C VAL A 248 2.58 -1.82 20.71
N VAL A 249 2.69 -0.75 21.50
CA VAL A 249 3.10 0.57 21.00
C VAL A 249 4.51 0.55 20.41
N ARG A 250 5.48 -0.07 21.12
CA ARG A 250 6.86 -0.19 20.60
C ARG A 250 6.93 -1.00 19.32
N ALA A 251 6.23 -2.14 19.27
CA ALA A 251 6.18 -2.98 18.07
C ALA A 251 5.49 -2.26 16.90
N THR A 252 4.43 -1.50 17.18
CA THR A 252 3.72 -0.69 16.19
C THR A 252 4.60 0.42 15.64
N ALA A 253 5.30 1.16 16.50
CA ALA A 253 6.21 2.22 16.09
C ALA A 253 7.37 1.67 15.25
N ALA A 254 8.00 0.55 15.65
CA ALA A 254 9.08 -0.07 14.90
C ALA A 254 8.60 -0.60 13.53
N SER A 255 7.46 -1.29 13.50
CA SER A 255 6.87 -1.82 12.26
C SER A 255 6.41 -0.69 11.33
N GLY A 256 5.83 0.35 11.91
CA GLY A 256 5.39 1.54 11.18
C GLY A 256 6.55 2.35 10.61
N ALA A 257 7.66 2.49 11.34
CA ALA A 257 8.88 3.14 10.82
C ALA A 257 9.44 2.39 9.61
N LEU A 258 9.46 1.05 9.65
CA LEU A 258 9.83 0.22 8.50
C LEU A 258 8.89 0.46 7.30
N ALA A 259 7.57 0.43 7.55
CA ALA A 259 6.56 0.67 6.51
C ALA A 259 6.69 2.07 5.90
N ALA A 260 6.89 3.09 6.73
CA ALA A 260 7.09 4.47 6.32
C ALA A 260 8.34 4.65 5.46
N GLY A 261 9.46 4.02 5.84
CA GLY A 261 10.68 4.03 5.04
C GLY A 261 10.48 3.43 3.65
N LEU A 262 9.82 2.26 3.58
CA LEU A 262 9.48 1.62 2.31
C LEU A 262 8.55 2.48 1.45
N LEU A 263 7.50 3.04 2.07
CA LEU A 263 6.53 3.88 1.38
C LEU A 263 7.17 5.17 0.84
N ALA A 264 8.01 5.82 1.64
CA ALA A 264 8.76 7.00 1.22
C ALA A 264 9.70 6.69 0.05
N ALA A 265 10.44 5.59 0.10
CA ALA A 265 11.33 5.18 -0.98
C ALA A 265 10.56 4.94 -2.29
N VAL A 266 9.41 4.26 -2.20
CA VAL A 266 8.54 4.03 -3.37
C VAL A 266 7.95 5.32 -3.91
N TYR A 267 7.45 6.22 -3.06
CA TYR A 267 6.91 7.51 -3.48
C TYR A 267 7.94 8.38 -4.18
N VAL A 268 9.17 8.42 -3.66
CA VAL A 268 10.28 9.12 -4.34
C VAL A 268 10.56 8.48 -5.70
N GLY A 269 10.69 7.15 -5.77
CA GLY A 269 10.93 6.45 -7.03
C GLY A 269 9.86 6.70 -8.10
N LEU A 270 8.58 6.61 -7.70
CA LEU A 270 7.45 6.86 -8.59
C LEU A 270 7.37 8.33 -9.04
N ALA A 271 7.72 9.28 -8.17
CA ALA A 271 7.80 10.69 -8.57
C ALA A 271 8.94 10.95 -9.56
N LEU A 272 10.09 10.29 -9.38
CA LEU A 272 11.20 10.36 -10.34
C LEU A 272 10.84 9.73 -11.69
N ILE A 273 10.00 8.69 -11.71
CA ILE A 273 9.41 8.15 -12.94
C ILE A 273 8.53 9.20 -13.62
N GLY A 274 7.64 9.86 -12.86
CA GLY A 274 6.76 10.89 -13.38
C GLY A 274 7.50 12.07 -14.03
N GLU A 275 8.59 12.51 -13.41
CA GLU A 275 9.48 13.56 -13.92
C GLU A 275 10.17 13.18 -15.24
N ARG A 276 10.43 11.88 -15.45
CA ARG A 276 11.12 11.34 -16.63
C ARG A 276 10.20 10.80 -17.71
N THR A 277 8.89 10.81 -17.49
CA THR A 277 7.93 10.20 -18.42
C THR A 277 7.18 11.24 -19.24
N PRO A 278 7.27 11.22 -20.59
CA PRO A 278 6.47 12.08 -21.47
C PRO A 278 4.97 11.75 -21.35
N GLY A 279 4.09 12.76 -21.35
CA GLY A 279 2.65 12.59 -21.19
C GLY A 279 1.98 13.74 -20.45
N ALA A 280 0.64 13.71 -20.40
CA ALA A 280 -0.15 14.66 -19.62
C ALA A 280 0.10 14.45 -18.12
N ALA A 281 0.29 15.55 -17.39
CA ALA A 281 0.71 15.51 -15.99
C ALA A 281 -0.43 15.25 -15.00
N ASP A 282 -1.67 15.13 -15.48
CA ASP A 282 -2.91 14.93 -14.71
C ASP A 282 -3.32 13.47 -14.56
N ASP A 283 -2.82 12.57 -15.42
CA ASP A 283 -3.15 11.13 -15.39
C ASP A 283 -1.94 10.27 -15.02
N GLY A 284 -1.86 9.89 -13.74
CA GLY A 284 -0.79 9.02 -13.24
C GLY A 284 -0.83 7.60 -13.78
N THR A 285 -1.99 7.09 -14.18
CA THR A 285 -2.09 5.75 -14.80
C THR A 285 -1.50 5.76 -16.21
N ALA A 286 -1.78 6.82 -16.97
CA ALA A 286 -1.18 7.02 -18.29
C ALA A 286 0.34 7.20 -18.21
N LEU A 287 0.84 7.97 -17.23
CA LEU A 287 2.28 8.13 -16.99
C LEU A 287 2.94 6.78 -16.66
N LEU A 288 2.40 5.99 -15.74
CA LEU A 288 2.98 4.69 -15.41
C LEU A 288 2.96 3.72 -16.59
N ARG A 289 1.87 3.69 -17.35
CA ARG A 289 1.77 2.88 -18.56
C ARG A 289 2.81 3.29 -19.61
N ALA A 290 3.00 4.60 -19.83
CA ALA A 290 4.01 5.11 -20.75
C ALA A 290 5.43 4.78 -20.27
N ALA A 291 5.70 4.90 -18.97
CA ALA A 291 6.97 4.51 -18.37
C ALA A 291 7.26 3.01 -18.55
N ALA A 292 6.27 2.16 -18.25
CA ALA A 292 6.39 0.71 -18.41
C ALA A 292 6.59 0.30 -19.88
N ALA A 293 5.83 0.89 -20.81
CA ALA A 293 5.97 0.61 -22.23
C ALA A 293 7.37 0.97 -22.76
N ARG A 294 7.97 2.07 -22.30
CA ARG A 294 9.34 2.46 -22.69
C ARG A 294 10.41 1.59 -22.01
N ALA A 295 10.21 1.25 -20.74
CA ALA A 295 11.12 0.39 -20.00
C ALA A 295 11.17 -1.04 -20.57
N LEU A 296 10.01 -1.58 -20.98
CA LEU A 296 9.88 -2.93 -21.57
C LEU A 296 10.13 -2.94 -23.08
N GLY A 297 9.81 -1.85 -23.79
CA GLY A 297 10.02 -1.73 -25.24
C GLY A 297 11.50 -1.81 -25.65
N ASN A 298 12.42 -1.45 -24.75
CA ASN A 298 13.86 -1.65 -24.97
C ASN A 298 14.31 -3.13 -24.87
N TRP A 299 13.49 -4.02 -24.35
CA TRP A 299 13.78 -5.47 -24.25
C TRP A 299 12.95 -6.31 -25.23
N GLY A 300 12.03 -5.68 -25.97
CA GLY A 300 11.13 -6.32 -26.94
C GLY A 300 11.47 -6.04 -28.41
N GLY A 301 12.67 -5.53 -28.69
CA GLY A 301 13.22 -5.34 -30.04
C GLY A 301 14.41 -6.24 -30.28
#